data_AF-A0A4V6MNT6-F1
#
_entry.id   AF-A0A4V6MNT6-F1
#
_cell.length_a   1.000
_cell.length_b   1.000
_cell.length_c   1.000
_cell.angle_alpha   90.00
_cell.angle_beta   90.00
_cell.angle_gamma   90.00
#
_symmetry.space_group_name_H-M   'P 1'
#
loop_
_entity.id
_entity.type
_entity.pdbx_description
1 polymer ?
#
loop_
_entity_poly.entity_id
_entity_poly.type
_entity_poly.pdbx_seq_one_letter_code
_entity_poly.pdbx_strand_id
1 'polypeptide(L)'
;MNLPRRITFTLAATCLGLSVASTASAESYPAHIEDDLIKICEAIQNDDRLDLRLAVKKSGISYRALANGLVCNGDDMMTFAMKNNAKDTHEYLARYFEDNNGALTAKR
;
A
#
# COMPACT_ATOMS: atom_id res chain seq x y z
N MET A 1 -31.73 43.83 50.85
CA MET A 1 -31.89 42.88 49.72
C MET A 1 -32.20 43.69 48.47
N ASN A 2 -31.78 43.18 47.30
CA ASN A 2 -32.08 43.63 45.93
C ASN A 2 -30.91 44.32 45.20
N LEU A 3 -30.01 43.51 44.65
CA LEU A 3 -29.08 43.89 43.60
C LEU A 3 -29.77 43.68 42.23
N PRO A 4 -29.92 44.70 41.37
CA PRO A 4 -30.32 44.47 39.99
C PRO A 4 -29.09 44.09 39.18
N ARG A 5 -28.77 42.79 39.12
CA ARG A 5 -27.73 42.30 38.20
C ARG A 5 -28.32 42.29 36.79
N ARG A 6 -28.01 43.34 36.04
CA ARG A 6 -28.36 43.50 34.61
C ARG A 6 -28.00 42.22 33.86
N ILE A 7 -29.03 41.54 33.35
CA ILE A 7 -28.90 40.36 32.51
C ILE A 7 -28.52 40.86 31.11
N THR A 8 -27.23 40.95 30.85
CA THR A 8 -26.74 41.17 29.49
C THR A 8 -26.90 39.87 28.72
N PHE A 9 -28.04 39.73 28.02
CA PHE A 9 -28.24 38.68 27.03
C PHE A 9 -27.27 38.91 25.86
N THR A 10 -26.08 38.31 25.94
CA THR A 10 -25.18 38.22 24.79
C THR A 10 -25.81 37.31 23.76
N LEU A 11 -26.17 37.87 22.59
CA LEU A 11 -26.64 37.15 21.42
C LEU A 11 -25.64 36.04 21.09
N ALA A 12 -26.07 34.78 21.25
CA ALA A 12 -25.36 33.63 20.70
C ALA A 12 -25.52 33.65 19.18
N ALA A 13 -24.50 34.13 18.47
CA ALA A 13 -24.40 33.98 17.03
C ALA A 13 -24.14 32.50 16.71
N THR A 14 -25.19 31.79 16.29
CA THR A 14 -25.10 30.42 15.79
C THR A 14 -24.39 30.41 14.44
N CYS A 15 -23.10 30.09 14.43
CA CYS A 15 -22.38 29.75 13.21
C CYS A 15 -22.91 28.40 12.69
N LEU A 16 -23.75 28.42 11.65
CA LEU A 16 -24.09 27.23 10.87
C LEU A 16 -22.82 26.74 10.17
N GLY A 17 -22.16 25.72 10.74
CA GLY A 17 -21.07 25.02 10.07
C GLY A 17 -21.63 24.13 8.97
N LEU A 18 -21.48 24.54 7.70
CA LEU A 18 -21.76 23.69 6.55
C LEU A 18 -20.64 22.66 6.40
N SER A 19 -20.79 21.50 7.02
CA SER A 19 -19.91 20.35 6.77
C SER A 19 -20.25 19.76 5.41
N VAL A 20 -19.47 20.10 4.38
CA VAL A 20 -19.51 19.42 3.08
C VAL A 20 -18.93 18.03 3.29
N ALA A 21 -19.79 17.01 3.34
CA ALA A 21 -19.36 15.63 3.33
C ALA A 21 -18.81 15.31 1.93
N SER A 22 -17.48 15.32 1.80
CA SER A 22 -16.80 14.83 0.60
C SER A 22 -17.15 13.35 0.42
N THR A 23 -17.94 13.01 -0.59
CA THR A 23 -18.13 11.61 -0.98
C THR A 23 -16.82 11.15 -1.62
N ALA A 24 -16.01 10.40 -0.87
CA ALA A 24 -14.88 9.70 -1.45
C ALA A 24 -15.42 8.61 -2.37
N SER A 25 -15.48 8.88 -3.66
CA SER A 25 -15.80 7.88 -4.68
C SER A 25 -14.60 6.95 -4.81
N ALA A 26 -14.66 5.78 -4.18
CA ALA A 26 -13.74 4.69 -4.47
C ALA A 26 -14.11 4.12 -5.84
N GLU A 27 -13.44 4.56 -6.89
CA GLU A 27 -13.52 3.92 -8.20
C GLU A 27 -13.11 2.45 -8.03
N SER A 28 -13.97 1.51 -8.42
CA SER A 28 -13.66 0.09 -8.32
C SER A 28 -12.44 -0.21 -9.17
N TYR A 29 -11.38 -0.72 -8.55
CA TYR A 29 -10.18 -1.13 -9.26
C TYR A 29 -10.52 -2.26 -10.25
N PRO A 30 -9.88 -2.34 -11.42
CA PRO A 30 -10.23 -3.35 -12.40
C PRO A 30 -10.00 -4.76 -11.84
N ALA A 31 -11.02 -5.62 -11.89
CA ALA A 31 -10.95 -6.99 -11.33
C ALA A 31 -9.77 -7.82 -11.87
N HIS A 32 -9.33 -7.55 -13.11
CA HIS A 32 -8.20 -8.25 -13.72
C HIS A 32 -6.86 -7.99 -13.00
N ILE A 33 -6.70 -6.84 -12.33
CA ILE A 33 -5.47 -6.56 -11.62
C ILE A 33 -5.41 -7.34 -10.31
N GLU A 34 -6.55 -7.53 -9.63
CA GLU A 34 -6.61 -8.35 -8.40
C GLU A 34 -6.10 -9.78 -8.67
N ASP A 35 -6.59 -10.42 -9.74
CA ASP A 35 -6.16 -11.75 -10.16
C ASP A 35 -4.66 -11.83 -10.49
N ASP A 36 -4.06 -10.74 -10.98
CA ASP A 36 -2.65 -10.71 -11.31
C ASP A 36 -1.78 -10.48 -10.05
N LEU A 37 -2.26 -9.68 -9.09
CA LEU A 37 -1.60 -9.51 -7.80
C LEU A 37 -1.63 -10.80 -6.97
N ILE A 38 -2.75 -11.54 -7.00
CA ILE A 38 -2.87 -12.85 -6.35
C ILE A 38 -1.83 -13.81 -6.92
N LYS A 39 -1.71 -13.91 -8.25
CA LYS A 39 -0.69 -14.78 -8.89
C LYS A 39 0.74 -14.41 -8.52
N ILE A 40 1.02 -13.12 -8.31
CA ILE A 40 2.33 -12.67 -7.84
C ILE A 40 2.57 -13.20 -6.41
N CYS A 41 1.60 -13.07 -5.51
CA CYS A 41 1.70 -13.61 -4.15
C CYS A 41 1.84 -15.15 -4.14
N GLU A 42 1.08 -15.86 -4.97
CA GLU A 42 1.19 -17.32 -5.10
C GLU A 42 2.58 -17.74 -5.59
N ALA A 43 3.12 -17.06 -6.60
CA ALA A 43 4.47 -17.35 -7.09
C ALA A 43 5.54 -17.10 -6.01
N ILE A 44 5.36 -16.05 -5.18
CA ILE A 44 6.24 -15.82 -4.02
C ILE A 44 6.11 -16.94 -3.00
N GLN A 45 4.90 -17.35 -2.67
CA GLN A 45 4.66 -18.42 -1.70
C GLN A 45 5.28 -19.75 -2.13
N ASN A 46 5.17 -20.09 -3.41
CA ASN A 46 5.63 -21.37 -3.96
C ASN A 46 7.14 -21.43 -4.23
N ASP A 47 7.87 -20.36 -3.92
CA ASP A 47 9.28 -20.18 -4.26
C ASP A 47 9.59 -20.29 -5.77
N ASP A 48 8.63 -19.96 -6.64
CA ASP A 48 8.78 -20.09 -8.09
C ASP A 48 9.19 -18.76 -8.73
N ARG A 49 10.49 -18.65 -8.99
CA ARG A 49 11.09 -17.45 -9.61
C ARG A 49 10.64 -17.23 -11.06
N LEU A 50 10.37 -18.30 -11.81
CA LEU A 50 9.97 -18.18 -13.21
C LEU A 50 8.54 -17.66 -13.28
N ASP A 51 7.66 -18.24 -12.48
CA ASP A 51 6.27 -17.80 -12.39
C ASP A 51 6.16 -16.39 -11.82
N LEU A 52 6.98 -16.03 -10.84
CA LEU A 52 7.01 -14.66 -10.32
C LEU A 52 7.35 -13.66 -11.44
N ARG A 53 8.38 -13.94 -12.24
CA ARG A 53 8.78 -13.07 -13.36
C ARG A 53 7.69 -12.96 -14.42
N LEU A 54 7.01 -14.06 -14.72
CA LEU A 54 5.92 -14.08 -15.69
C LEU A 54 4.69 -13.32 -15.18
N ALA A 55 4.30 -13.54 -13.92
CA ALA A 55 3.17 -12.87 -13.29
C ALA A 55 3.40 -11.35 -13.21
N VAL A 56 4.59 -10.90 -12.78
CA VAL A 56 4.95 -9.47 -12.75
C VAL A 56 4.98 -8.87 -14.15
N LYS A 57 5.50 -9.59 -15.15
CA LYS A 57 5.48 -9.10 -16.54
C LYS A 57 4.05 -8.98 -17.09
N LYS A 58 3.19 -9.96 -16.78
CA LYS A 58 1.80 -9.99 -17.24
C LYS A 58 0.95 -8.89 -16.61
N SER A 59 1.16 -8.61 -15.32
CA SER A 59 0.44 -7.54 -14.62
C SER A 59 0.77 -6.14 -15.15
N GLY A 60 1.94 -5.98 -15.79
CA GLY A 60 2.43 -4.68 -16.26
C GLY A 60 2.90 -3.77 -15.13
N ILE A 61 2.95 -4.26 -13.89
CA ILE A 61 3.34 -3.49 -12.71
C ILE A 61 4.84 -3.72 -12.45
N SER A 62 5.59 -2.64 -12.26
CA SER A 62 7.02 -2.76 -11.95
C SER A 62 7.26 -3.41 -10.58
N TYR A 63 8.36 -4.16 -10.45
CA TYR A 63 8.81 -4.69 -9.15
C TYR A 63 8.92 -3.61 -8.07
N ARG A 64 9.33 -2.38 -8.43
CA ARG A 64 9.40 -1.26 -7.48
C ARG A 64 8.02 -0.84 -6.98
N ALA A 65 7.02 -0.79 -7.85
CA ALA A 65 5.65 -0.47 -7.45
C ALA A 65 5.07 -1.58 -6.56
N LEU A 66 5.32 -2.84 -6.91
CA LEU A 66 4.91 -3.99 -6.10
C LEU A 66 5.58 -3.97 -4.72
N ALA A 67 6.88 -3.72 -4.63
CA ALA A 67 7.59 -3.65 -3.35
C ALA A 67 7.05 -2.57 -2.41
N ASN A 68 6.51 -1.47 -2.96
CA ASN A 68 5.99 -0.35 -2.17
C ASN A 68 4.51 -0.50 -1.80
N GLY A 69 3.76 -1.39 -2.46
CA GLY A 69 2.29 -1.39 -2.36
C GLY A 69 1.62 -2.76 -2.34
N LEU A 70 2.29 -3.83 -2.76
CA LEU A 70 1.74 -5.18 -2.70
C LEU A 70 1.88 -5.73 -1.28
N VAL A 71 0.76 -6.18 -0.73
CA VAL A 71 0.67 -6.86 0.55
C VAL A 71 0.07 -8.25 0.32
N CYS A 72 0.82 -9.29 0.62
CA CYS A 72 0.39 -10.68 0.53
C CYS A 72 0.01 -11.18 1.93
N ASN A 73 -1.28 -11.43 2.16
CA ASN A 73 -1.80 -11.90 3.46
C ASN A 73 -1.35 -11.06 4.67
N GLY A 74 -1.20 -9.74 4.49
CA GLY A 74 -0.79 -8.80 5.54
C GLY A 74 0.71 -8.54 5.65
N ASP A 75 1.55 -9.24 4.88
CA ASP A 75 3.00 -9.05 4.86
C ASP A 75 3.46 -8.44 3.52
N ASP A 76 4.56 -7.68 3.52
CA ASP A 76 5.23 -7.27 2.28
C ASP A 76 5.87 -8.47 1.57
N MET A 77 6.22 -8.30 0.29
CA MET A 77 6.76 -9.38 -0.56
C MET A 77 7.95 -10.12 0.07
N MET A 78 8.88 -9.42 0.71
CA MET A 78 10.11 -10.01 1.26
C MET A 78 9.80 -10.80 2.52
N THR A 79 9.01 -10.22 3.42
CA THR A 79 8.56 -10.87 4.66
C THR A 79 7.69 -12.07 4.36
N PHE A 80 6.78 -11.95 3.40
CA PHE A 80 5.90 -13.03 2.96
C PHE A 80 6.70 -14.21 2.38
N ALA A 81 7.71 -13.93 1.55
CA ALA A 81 8.62 -14.97 1.04
C ALA A 81 9.28 -15.75 2.20
N MET A 82 9.84 -15.04 3.17
CA MET A 82 10.50 -15.67 4.33
C MET A 82 9.56 -16.52 5.16
N LYS A 83 8.33 -16.04 5.43
CA LYS A 83 7.33 -16.78 6.22
C LYS A 83 6.85 -18.05 5.52
N ASN A 84 6.92 -18.12 4.19
CA ASN A 84 6.57 -19.30 3.41
C ASN A 84 7.78 -20.19 3.04
N ASN A 85 8.97 -19.92 3.60
CA ASN A 85 10.21 -20.63 3.27
C ASN A 85 10.64 -20.50 1.78
N ALA A 86 10.23 -19.42 1.11
CA ALA A 86 10.57 -19.15 -0.28
C ALA A 86 11.94 -18.46 -0.42
N LYS A 87 13.00 -19.26 -0.23
CA LYS A 87 14.38 -18.77 -0.14
C LYS A 87 14.90 -18.24 -1.47
N ASP A 88 14.67 -18.95 -2.55
CA ASP A 88 15.21 -18.59 -3.87
C ASP A 88 14.57 -17.29 -4.39
N THR A 89 13.28 -17.12 -4.10
CA THR A 89 12.49 -15.94 -4.42
C THR A 89 12.87 -14.76 -3.55
N HIS A 90 13.04 -14.97 -2.24
CA HIS A 90 13.54 -13.92 -1.34
C HIS A 90 14.91 -13.40 -1.80
N GLU A 91 15.87 -14.29 -2.06
CA GLU A 91 17.19 -13.88 -2.53
C GLU A 91 17.15 -13.20 -3.91
N TYR A 92 16.28 -13.67 -4.81
CA TYR A 92 16.08 -13.04 -6.11
C TYR A 92 15.57 -11.60 -5.97
N LEU A 93 14.55 -11.39 -5.14
CA LEU A 93 13.99 -10.08 -4.87
C LEU A 93 15.02 -9.16 -4.19
N ALA A 94 15.76 -9.66 -3.19
CA ALA A 94 16.83 -8.91 -2.53
C ALA A 94 17.86 -8.39 -3.54
N ARG A 95 18.42 -9.29 -4.37
CA ARG A 95 19.40 -8.94 -5.41
C ARG A 95 18.80 -7.94 -6.41
N TYR A 96 17.57 -8.17 -6.86
CA TYR A 96 16.89 -7.26 -7.79
C TYR A 96 16.80 -5.84 -7.20
N PHE A 97 16.39 -5.70 -5.94
CA PHE A 97 16.26 -4.38 -5.33
C PHE A 97 17.61 -3.74 -5.01
N GLU A 98 18.64 -4.51 -4.64
CA GLU A 98 20.01 -3.99 -4.47
C GLU A 98 20.56 -3.41 -5.77
N ASP A 99 20.47 -4.16 -6.87
CA ASP A 99 20.98 -3.75 -8.18
C ASP A 99 20.24 -2.53 -8.75
N ASN A 100 18.94 -2.41 -8.46
CA ASN A 100 18.07 -1.37 -9.03
C ASN A 100 17.85 -0.14 -8.12
N ASN A 101 18.39 -0.14 -6.89
CA ASN A 101 18.36 1.02 -5.98
C ASN A 101 19.51 2.02 -6.19
N GLY A 102 20.35 1.84 -7.22
CA GLY A 102 21.25 2.87 -7.73
C GLY A 102 22.48 3.20 -6.88
N ALA A 103 22.84 2.38 -5.88
CA ALA A 103 23.86 2.76 -4.89
C ALA A 103 25.18 1.97 -4.87
N LEU A 104 25.32 0.75 -5.42
CA LEU A 104 26.48 -0.11 -5.06
C LEU A 104 27.28 -0.73 -6.21
N THR A 105 27.19 -0.22 -7.45
CA THR A 105 28.18 -0.54 -8.50
C THR A 105 29.19 0.59 -8.72
N ALA A 106 29.64 1.24 -7.65
CA ALA A 106 30.96 1.86 -7.66
C ALA A 106 31.99 0.72 -7.76
N LYS A 107 32.23 0.31 -9.01
CA LYS A 107 33.25 -0.64 -9.45
C LYS A 107 34.58 -0.27 -8.77
N ARG A 108 35.06 -1.11 -7.85
CA ARG A 108 36.38 -0.98 -7.24
C ARG A 108 37.39 -1.81 -8.01
#